data_AF-A0A2E8JVF5-F1
#
_entry.id   AF-A0A2E8JVF5-F1
#
_cell.length_a   1.000
_cell.length_b   1.000
_cell.length_c   1.000
_cell.angle_alpha   90.00
_cell.angle_beta   90.00
_cell.angle_gamma   90.00
#
_symmetry.space_group_name_H-M   'P 1'
#
loop_
_entity.id
_entity.type
_entity.pdbx_description
1 polymer ?
#
loop_
_entity_poly.entity_id
_entity_poly.type
_entity_poly.pdbx_seq_one_letter_code
_entity_poly.pdbx_strand_id
1 'polypeptide(L)'
;YSGNSTHSTSITIERSTFHQVEYAGITNGAGNDEAANAFLSYLLSEEVNRNMPENNLMLSVLENPSFPETDGYQWHADEPELNANISMDRIAQSMDTWLELWQASTQ
;
A
#
# COMPACT_ATOMS: atom_id res chain seq x y z
N TYR A 1 -2.89 1.28 -19.79
CA TYR A 1 -1.88 2.34 -19.58
C TYR A 1 -1.60 3.02 -20.91
N SER A 2 -1.40 4.35 -20.94
CA SER A 2 -0.94 5.06 -22.15
C SER A 2 0.59 4.93 -22.36
N GLY A 3 1.19 3.85 -21.83
CA GLY A 3 2.63 3.70 -21.68
C GLY A 3 3.23 4.83 -20.86
N ASN A 4 4.44 5.25 -21.24
CA ASN A 4 5.18 6.31 -20.55
C ASN A 4 4.83 7.74 -21.03
N SER A 5 3.77 7.92 -21.81
CA SER A 5 3.34 9.22 -22.33
C SER A 5 1.99 9.64 -21.76
N THR A 6 1.93 10.85 -21.20
CA THR A 6 0.69 11.48 -20.69
C THR A 6 0.76 13.00 -20.89
N HIS A 7 -0.39 13.63 -21.14
CA HIS A 7 -0.54 15.11 -21.15
C HIS A 7 -0.90 15.67 -19.77
N SER A 8 -1.21 14.79 -18.82
CA SER A 8 -1.57 15.12 -17.44
C SER A 8 -0.44 14.72 -16.52
N THR A 9 -0.21 15.51 -15.48
CA THR A 9 0.73 15.20 -14.39
C THR A 9 -0.06 15.13 -13.09
N SER A 10 0.36 14.23 -12.20
CA SER A 10 -0.15 14.20 -10.83
C SER A 10 0.31 15.44 -10.07
N ILE A 11 -0.43 15.78 -9.02
CA ILE A 11 -0.07 16.81 -8.06
C ILE A 11 -0.11 16.19 -6.67
N THR A 12 0.97 16.35 -5.92
CA THR A 12 1.03 15.98 -4.51
C THR A 12 0.75 17.24 -3.69
N ILE A 13 -0.30 17.20 -2.87
CA ILE A 13 -0.66 18.29 -1.95
C ILE A 13 -0.34 17.81 -0.54
N GLU A 14 0.30 18.66 0.26
CA GLU A 14 0.61 18.32 1.64
C GLU A 14 -0.63 17.84 2.38
N ARG A 15 -0.50 16.69 3.05
CA ARG A 15 -1.53 16.06 3.87
C ARG A 15 -2.81 15.67 3.12
N SER A 16 -2.81 15.61 1.79
CA SER A 16 -3.96 15.13 1.01
C SER A 16 -3.95 13.62 0.78
N THR A 17 -2.86 12.94 1.11
CA THR A 17 -2.66 11.49 0.95
C THR A 17 -2.56 10.82 2.32
N PHE A 18 -2.94 9.55 2.41
CA PHE A 18 -2.77 8.74 3.62
C PHE A 18 -2.01 7.47 3.25
N HIS A 19 -0.88 7.22 3.91
CA HIS A 19 -0.05 6.05 3.61
C HIS A 19 -0.69 4.79 4.18
N GLN A 20 -1.00 3.84 3.31
CA GLN A 20 -1.58 2.56 3.67
C GLN A 20 -0.58 1.44 3.39
N VAL A 21 -0.55 0.44 4.27
CA VAL A 21 0.29 -0.75 4.14
C VAL A 21 -0.58 -2.00 4.23
N GLU A 22 -0.31 -2.98 3.37
CA GLU A 22 -0.89 -4.31 3.48
C GLU A 22 0.02 -5.21 4.32
N TYR A 23 -0.57 -5.97 5.24
CA TYR A 23 0.16 -6.87 6.13
C TYR A 23 -0.41 -8.28 6.09
N ALA A 24 0.48 -9.26 6.21
CA ALA A 24 0.14 -10.65 6.45
C ALA A 24 0.63 -11.06 7.85
N GLY A 25 -0.13 -11.90 8.54
CA GLY A 25 0.19 -12.34 9.89
C GLY A 25 -0.27 -13.77 10.15
N ILE A 26 0.39 -14.43 11.10
CA ILE A 26 0.04 -15.78 11.54
C ILE A 26 -1.08 -15.66 12.58
N THR A 27 -2.19 -16.36 12.36
CA THR A 27 -3.32 -16.36 13.28
C THR A 27 -3.04 -17.25 14.50
N ASN A 28 -3.62 -16.90 15.64
CA ASN A 28 -3.52 -17.75 16.83
C ASN A 28 -4.16 -19.12 16.56
N GLY A 29 -3.43 -20.20 16.87
CA GLY A 29 -3.86 -21.58 16.59
C GLY A 29 -3.51 -22.07 15.19
N ALA A 30 -2.60 -21.41 14.47
CA ALA A 30 -2.06 -21.93 13.23
C ALA A 30 -1.46 -23.34 13.43
N GLY A 31 -1.82 -24.27 12.54
CA GLY A 31 -1.40 -25.68 12.67
C GLY A 31 0.02 -25.95 12.19
N ASN A 32 0.66 -24.98 11.53
CA ASN A 32 2.01 -25.14 10.99
C ASN A 32 2.73 -23.78 10.89
N ASP A 33 3.36 -23.38 11.99
CA ASP A 33 4.09 -22.12 12.09
C ASP A 33 5.30 -22.06 11.15
N GLU A 34 5.96 -23.18 10.89
CA GLU A 34 7.14 -23.23 10.01
C GLU A 34 6.74 -22.88 8.57
N ALA A 35 5.69 -23.51 8.03
CA ALA A 35 5.19 -23.20 6.70
C ALA A 35 4.65 -21.77 6.60
N ALA A 36 3.97 -21.28 7.65
CA ALA A 36 3.46 -19.91 7.68
C ALA A 36 4.60 -18.88 7.65
N ASN A 37 5.66 -19.08 8.44
CA ASN A 37 6.83 -18.21 8.43
C ASN A 37 7.58 -18.28 7.09
N ALA A 38 7.69 -19.46 6.48
CA ALA A 38 8.28 -19.60 5.15
C ALA A 38 7.49 -18.81 4.09
N PHE A 39 6.16 -18.83 4.16
CA PHE A 39 5.31 -18.06 3.25
C PHE A 39 5.43 -16.55 3.47
N LEU A 40 5.46 -16.08 4.73
CA LEU A 40 5.71 -14.66 5.03
C LEU A 40 7.09 -14.21 4.52
N SER A 41 8.11 -15.06 4.67
CA SER A 41 9.45 -14.79 4.13
C SER A 41 9.45 -14.71 2.60
N TYR A 42 8.67 -15.56 1.94
CA TYR A 42 8.48 -15.48 0.49
C TYR A 42 7.80 -14.16 0.07
N LEU A 43 6.74 -13.72 0.76
CA LEU A 43 6.06 -12.46 0.47
C LEU A 43 6.98 -11.24 0.62
N LEU A 44 7.97 -11.29 1.51
CA LEU A 44 8.98 -10.24 1.71
C LEU A 44 10.19 -10.35 0.77
N SER A 45 10.26 -11.41 -0.04
CA SER A 45 11.39 -11.63 -0.95
C SER A 45 11.44 -10.60 -2.08
N GLU A 46 12.61 -10.47 -2.68
CA GLU A 46 12.82 -9.61 -3.84
C GLU A 46 12.04 -10.08 -5.08
N GLU A 47 11.89 -11.38 -5.27
CA GLU A 47 11.10 -11.98 -6.35
C GLU A 47 9.65 -11.48 -6.30
N VAL A 48 9.04 -11.50 -5.12
CA VAL A 48 7.66 -11.03 -4.95
C VAL A 48 7.58 -9.52 -5.07
N ASN A 49 8.45 -8.80 -4.35
CA ASN A 49 8.33 -7.35 -4.23
C ASN A 49 8.74 -6.56 -5.48
N ARG A 50 9.61 -7.10 -6.34
CA ARG A 50 9.88 -6.51 -7.67
C ARG A 50 8.63 -6.49 -8.56
N ASN A 51 7.70 -7.42 -8.35
CA ASN A 51 6.51 -7.58 -9.16
C ASN A 51 5.25 -6.92 -8.53
N MET A 52 5.33 -6.40 -7.31
CA MET A 52 4.21 -5.69 -6.65
C MET A 52 3.68 -4.50 -7.45
N PRO A 53 4.52 -3.67 -8.09
CA PRO A 53 4.04 -2.58 -8.94
C PRO A 53 3.17 -3.06 -10.10
N GLU A 54 3.57 -4.13 -10.80
CA GLU A 54 2.85 -4.59 -11.99
C GLU A 54 1.60 -5.41 -11.65
N ASN A 55 1.68 -6.28 -10.64
CA ASN A 55 0.61 -7.23 -10.36
C ASN A 55 -0.44 -6.71 -9.38
N ASN A 56 -0.04 -5.84 -8.45
CA ASN A 56 -0.89 -5.37 -7.37
C ASN A 56 -1.16 -3.87 -7.42
N LEU A 57 -0.45 -3.15 -8.30
CA LEU A 57 -0.45 -1.70 -8.35
C LEU A 57 0.03 -1.04 -7.04
N MET A 58 0.97 -1.69 -6.36
CA MET A 58 1.52 -1.25 -5.07
C MET A 58 3.02 -0.97 -5.13
N LEU A 59 3.49 -0.09 -4.26
CA LEU A 59 4.92 0.07 -4.04
C LEU A 59 5.50 -1.17 -3.35
N SER A 60 6.76 -1.48 -3.69
CA SER A 60 7.55 -2.52 -3.04
C SER A 60 7.90 -2.14 -1.59
N VAL A 61 7.97 -3.13 -0.69
CA VAL A 61 8.44 -2.91 0.69
C VAL A 61 9.96 -3.01 0.84
N LEU A 62 10.69 -3.32 -0.23
CA LEU A 62 12.15 -3.38 -0.20
C LEU A 62 12.76 -1.99 0.02
N GLU A 63 13.93 -1.94 0.66
CA GLU A 63 14.74 -0.73 0.69
C GLU A 63 15.33 -0.45 -0.70
N ASN A 64 15.13 0.77 -1.21
CA ASN A 64 15.60 1.21 -2.53
C ASN A 64 15.15 0.28 -3.69
N PRO A 65 13.84 0.07 -3.89
CA PRO A 65 13.37 -0.82 -4.94
C PRO A 65 13.64 -0.24 -6.32
N SER A 66 14.06 -1.07 -7.27
CA SER A 66 13.99 -0.72 -8.69
C SER A 66 12.56 -0.90 -9.17
N PHE A 67 11.97 0.14 -9.75
CA PHE A 67 10.65 0.03 -10.38
C PHE A 67 10.74 -0.46 -11.82
N PRO A 68 9.72 -1.15 -12.33
CA PRO A 68 9.64 -1.52 -13.74
C PRO A 68 9.63 -0.29 -14.66
N GLU A 69 10.38 -0.42 -15.76
CA GLU A 69 10.43 0.58 -16.83
C GLU A 69 9.19 0.52 -17.77
N THR A 70 8.36 -0.49 -17.57
CA THR A 70 7.16 -0.74 -18.36
C THR A 70 5.97 0.00 -17.74
N ASP A 71 5.12 0.56 -18.59
CA ASP A 71 3.80 1.07 -18.22
C ASP A 71 3.75 2.12 -17.10
N GLY A 72 4.84 2.85 -16.91
CA GLY A 72 4.81 4.15 -16.26
C GLY A 72 5.14 4.19 -14.77
N TYR A 73 5.26 3.06 -14.07
CA TYR A 73 5.51 3.06 -12.62
C TYR A 73 6.74 3.87 -12.21
N GLN A 74 7.84 3.70 -12.92
CA GLN A 74 9.08 4.42 -12.62
C GLN A 74 8.99 5.94 -12.87
N TRP A 75 8.03 6.44 -13.65
CA TRP A 75 7.94 7.86 -14.03
C TRP A 75 6.69 8.58 -13.55
N HIS A 76 5.63 7.85 -13.24
CA HIS A 76 4.29 8.40 -13.00
C HIS A 76 3.71 7.99 -11.63
N ALA A 77 4.54 7.42 -10.75
CA ALA A 77 4.19 7.15 -9.36
C ALA A 77 4.88 8.19 -8.45
N ASP A 78 4.26 9.37 -8.31
CA ASP A 78 4.78 10.41 -7.44
C ASP A 78 4.79 9.97 -5.97
N GLU A 79 5.88 10.26 -5.27
CA GLU A 79 5.98 10.09 -3.83
C GLU A 79 5.53 11.38 -3.12
N PRO A 80 4.49 11.34 -2.27
CA PRO A 80 4.06 12.52 -1.52
C PRO A 80 5.11 12.95 -0.50
N GLU A 81 5.53 14.22 -0.52
CA GLU A 81 6.50 14.76 0.44
C GLU A 81 6.00 14.73 1.90
N LEU A 82 4.69 14.93 2.08
CA LEU A 82 4.05 14.93 3.40
C LEU A 82 2.67 14.29 3.34
N ASN A 83 2.58 13.04 3.77
CA ASN A 83 1.30 12.36 3.98
C ASN A 83 0.56 12.94 5.21
N ALA A 84 -0.77 12.81 5.20
CA ALA A 84 -1.56 12.94 6.42
C ALA A 84 -1.11 11.88 7.42
N ASN A 85 -1.02 12.26 8.69
CA ASN A 85 -0.60 11.38 9.77
C ASN A 85 -1.72 11.25 10.79
N ILE A 86 -2.15 10.01 11.03
CA ILE A 86 -3.07 9.63 12.09
C ILE A 86 -2.57 8.32 12.71
N SER A 87 -2.48 8.28 14.04
CA SER A 87 -2.01 7.08 14.75
C SER A 87 -2.99 5.93 14.60
N MET A 88 -2.49 4.70 14.56
CA MET A 88 -3.30 3.48 14.57
C MET A 88 -4.27 3.43 15.76
N ASP A 89 -3.84 3.85 16.95
CA ASP A 89 -4.71 3.91 18.14
C ASP A 89 -5.92 4.82 17.93
N ARG A 90 -5.70 6.00 17.33
CA ARG A 90 -6.78 6.92 16.99
C ARG A 90 -7.74 6.32 15.97
N ILE A 91 -7.21 5.65 14.94
CA ILE A 91 -8.03 4.94 13.94
C ILE A 91 -8.89 3.90 14.65
N ALA A 92 -8.28 3.02 15.45
CA ALA A 92 -8.99 1.96 16.17
C ALA A 92 -10.10 2.50 17.09
N GLN A 93 -9.84 3.58 17.83
CA GLN A 93 -10.82 4.19 18.72
C GLN A 93 -11.97 4.89 18.00
N SER A 94 -11.78 5.32 16.75
CA SER A 94 -12.74 6.19 16.04
C SER A 94 -13.43 5.49 14.87
N MET A 95 -12.95 4.31 14.46
CA MET A 95 -13.41 3.59 13.26
C MET A 95 -14.93 3.39 13.27
N ASP A 96 -15.48 2.86 14.36
CA ASP A 96 -16.91 2.56 14.47
C ASP A 96 -17.75 3.82 14.26
N THR A 97 -17.39 4.90 14.96
CA THR A 97 -18.09 6.19 14.81
C THR A 97 -17.97 6.75 13.40
N TRP A 98 -16.80 6.66 12.75
CA TRP A 98 -16.64 7.14 11.37
C TRP A 98 -17.48 6.34 10.38
N LEU A 99 -17.56 5.02 10.54
CA LEU A 99 -18.39 4.16 9.70
C LEU A 99 -19.88 4.47 9.88
N GLU A 100 -20.35 4.67 11.12
CA GLU A 100 -21.72 5.08 11.43
C GLU A 100 -22.07 6.44 10.79
N LEU A 101 -21.20 7.43 10.96
CA LEU A 101 -21.39 8.76 10.38
C LEU A 101 -21.41 8.72 8.85
N TRP A 102 -20.51 7.94 8.25
CA TRP A 102 -20.47 7.76 6.81
C TRP A 102 -21.79 7.16 6.31
N GLN A 103 -22.24 6.05 6.92
CA GLN A 103 -23.50 5.39 6.56
C GLN A 103 -24.71 6.34 6.67
N ALA A 104 -24.76 7.18 7.71
CA ALA A 104 -25.83 8.14 7.90
C ALA A 104 -25.79 9.30 6.89
N SER A 105 -24.62 9.65 6.36
CA SER A 105 -24.44 10.75 5.40
C SER A 105 -24.74 10.37 3.94
N THR A 106 -24.82 9.07 3.64
CA THR A 106 -25.02 8.54 2.27
C THR A 106 -26.38 7.88 2.06
N GLN A 107 -27.30 7.97 3.03
CA GLN A 107 -28.71 7.60 2.89
C GLN A 107 -29.55 8.83 2.62
#